data_AF-A0A4Z1DRM4-F1
#
_entry.id   AF-A0A4Z1DRM4-F1
#
_cell.length_a   1.000
_cell.length_b   1.000
_cell.length_c   1.000
_cell.angle_alpha   90.00
_cell.angle_beta   90.00
_cell.angle_gamma   90.00
#
_symmetry.space_group_name_H-M   'P 1'
#
loop_
_entity.id
_entity.type
_entity.pdbx_description
1 polymer ?
#
loop_
_entity_poly.entity_id
_entity_poly.type
_entity_poly.pdbx_seq_one_letter_code
_entity_poly.pdbx_strand_id
1 'polypeptide(L)' 'MDGVRLFDAFRGPHWTLLGAELPGVRSLPAAYGPGVFLIRPDGYVGWAGDSAEGLGSHLARVGLA' A
#
# COMPACT_ATOMS: atom_id res chain seq x y z
N MET A 1 -20.42 -7.43 15.07
CA MET A 1 -19.02 -7.41 14.59
C MET A 1 -19.02 -6.53 13.35
N ASP A 2 -18.81 -5.23 13.51
CA ASP A 2 -18.75 -4.32 12.36
C ASP A 2 -17.35 -4.43 11.76
N GLY A 3 -17.13 -5.53 11.03
CA GLY A 3 -15.89 -5.79 10.32
C GLY A 3 -15.81 -4.86 9.12
N VAL A 4 -15.21 -3.69 9.29
CA VAL A 4 -14.77 -2.87 8.16
C VAL A 4 -13.78 -3.72 7.38
N ARG A 5 -14.00 -3.92 6.07
CA ARG A 5 -13.01 -4.63 5.24
C ARG A 5 -11.72 -3.81 5.34
N LEU A 6 -10.59 -4.45 5.62
CA LEU A 6 -9.33 -3.74 5.89
C LEU A 6 -8.97 -2.74 4.77
N PHE A 7 -9.34 -3.02 3.52
CA PHE A 7 -9.21 -2.11 2.38
C PHE A 7 -10.12 -0.87 2.45
N ASP A 8 -11.34 -1.00 2.96
CA ASP A 8 -12.21 0.15 3.24
C ASP A 8 -11.62 1.03 4.35
N ALA A 9 -10.86 0.45 5.28
CA ALA A 9 -10.15 1.21 6.33
C ALA A 9 -8.96 2.03 5.80
N PHE A 10 -8.47 1.72 4.59
CA PHE A 10 -7.39 2.45 3.94
C PHE A 10 -7.88 3.50 2.93
N ARG A 11 -9.20 3.63 2.74
CA ARG A 11 -9.76 4.74 1.98
C ARG A 11 -9.42 6.05 2.65
N GLY A 12 -9.04 7.04 1.86
CA GLY A 12 -8.64 8.34 2.38
C GLY A 12 -7.79 9.11 1.39
N PRO A 13 -7.16 10.22 1.81
CA PRO A 13 -6.42 11.11 0.91
C PRO A 13 -5.04 10.60 0.50
N HIS A 14 -4.59 9.46 1.03
CA HIS A 14 -3.21 9.00 0.90
C HIS A 14 -3.11 7.57 0.39
N TRP A 15 -2.01 7.31 -0.29
CA TRP A 15 -1.54 5.95 -0.52
C TRP A 15 -1.05 5.34 0.79
N THR A 16 -1.32 4.05 0.97
CA THR A 16 -0.87 3.29 2.15
C THR A 16 -0.01 2.11 1.70
N LEU A 17 1.19 1.99 2.26
CA LEU A 17 2.10 0.87 2.02
C LEU A 17 2.04 -0.12 3.18
N LEU A 18 1.84 -1.40 2.87
CA LEU A 18 1.84 -2.48 3.86
C LEU A 18 3.09 -3.34 3.67
N GLY A 19 3.77 -3.70 4.76
CA GLY A 19 4.88 -4.67 4.75
C GLY A 19 6.25 -4.09 4.34
N ALA A 20 6.35 -2.78 4.13
CA ALA A 20 7.61 -2.07 3.88
C ALA A 20 7.52 -0.59 4.30
N GLU A 21 8.67 0.07 4.37
CA GLU A 21 8.78 1.49 4.67
C GLU A 21 9.22 2.29 3.43
N LEU A 22 8.59 3.44 3.21
CA LEU A 22 8.95 4.38 2.16
C LEU A 22 8.74 5.82 2.64
N PRO A 23 9.75 6.70 2.54
CA PRO A 23 9.60 8.11 2.89
C PRO A 23 8.46 8.77 2.14
N GLY A 24 7.63 9.55 2.83
CA GLY A 24 6.51 10.28 2.23
C GLY A 24 5.25 9.43 1.94
N VAL A 25 5.31 8.11 2.16
CA VAL A 25 4.14 7.22 2.05
C VAL A 25 3.76 6.74 3.45
N ARG A 26 2.45 6.65 3.74
CA ARG A 26 1.98 6.07 5.00
C ARG A 26 2.28 4.57 5.03
N SER A 27 3.25 4.15 5.82
CA SER A 27 3.63 2.74 5.97
C SER A 27 3.00 2.08 7.19
N LEU A 28 2.57 0.82 7.05
CA LEU A 28 2.02 -0.01 8.10
C LEU A 28 2.59 -1.45 8.00
N PRO A 29 2.52 -2.25 9.08
CA PRO A 29 2.91 -3.65 9.04
C PRO A 29 2.12 -4.48 8.03
N ALA A 30 2.69 -5.61 7.60
CA ALA A 30 2.00 -6.55 6.72
C ALA A 30 0.73 -7.10 7.38
N ALA A 31 -0.37 -7.17 6.62
CA ALA A 31 -1.67 -7.62 7.13
C ALA A 31 -2.23 -8.87 6.42
N TYR A 32 -1.62 -9.29 5.30
CA TYR A 32 -2.12 -10.39 4.44
C TYR A 32 -1.17 -11.59 4.33
N GLY A 33 -0.13 -11.65 5.16
CA GLY A 33 0.97 -12.62 5.03
C GLY A 33 2.26 -11.95 4.56
N PRO A 34 3.30 -12.74 4.20
CA PRO A 34 4.55 -12.19 3.69
C PRO A 34 4.30 -11.46 2.37
N GLY A 35 4.81 -10.23 2.24
CA GLY A 35 4.70 -9.43 1.03
C GLY A 35 4.55 -7.94 1.29
N VAL A 36 4.60 -7.17 0.21
CA VAL A 36 4.50 -5.72 0.18
C VAL A 36 3.33 -5.31 -0.72
N PHE A 37 2.46 -4.43 -0.21
CA PHE A 37 1.25 -4.00 -0.91
C PHE A 37 1.11 -2.48 -0.88
N LEU A 38 0.89 -1.88 -2.04
CA LEU A 38 0.57 -0.47 -2.15
C LEU A 38 -0.94 -0.31 -2.38
N ILE A 39 -1.62 0.32 -1.44
CA ILE A 39 -3.06 0.56 -1.45
C ILE A 39 -3.32 1.99 -1.90
N ARG A 40 -4.20 2.12 -2.90
CA ARG A 40 -4.67 3.39 -3.45
C ARG A 40 -5.60 4.11 -2.45
N PRO A 41 -5.74 5.44 -2.57
CA PRO A 41 -6.74 6.24 -1.87
C PRO A 41 -8.20 5.72 -1.92
N ASP A 42 -8.57 4.98 -2.96
CA ASP A 42 -9.91 4.38 -3.14
C ASP A 42 -10.06 2.99 -2.48
N GLY A 43 -9.00 2.49 -1.84
CA GLY A 43 -8.95 1.21 -1.13
C GLY A 43 -8.52 0.03 -1.99
N TYR A 44 -8.26 0.21 -3.28
CA TYR A 44 -7.81 -0.89 -4.15
C TYR A 44 -6.29 -1.08 -4.11
N VAL A 45 -5.83 -2.31 -4.38
CA VAL A 45 -4.40 -2.59 -4.55
C VAL A 45 -3.91 -1.98 -5.85
N GLY A 46 -2.94 -1.08 -5.77
CA GLY A 46 -2.24 -0.51 -6.93
C GLY A 46 -0.98 -1.28 -7.30
N TRP A 47 -0.35 -1.95 -6.34
CA TRP A 47 0.83 -2.77 -6.54
C TRP A 47 0.97 -3.85 -5.47
N ALA A 48 1.51 -5.01 -5.84
CA ALA A 48 1.82 -6.11 -4.93
C ALA A 48 3.10 -6.83 -5.37
N GLY A 49 3.91 -7.25 -4.40
CA GLY A 49 5.11 -8.05 -4.64
C GLY A 49 5.59 -8.73 -3.36
N ASP A 50 6.47 -9.73 -3.50
CA ASP A 50 7.00 -10.48 -2.36
C ASP A 50 8.03 -9.69 -1.53
N SER A 51 8.59 -8.61 -2.09
CA SER A 51 9.52 -7.67 -1.46
C SER A 51 9.22 -6.24 -1.92
N ALA A 52 9.97 -5.22 -1.47
CA ALA A 52 9.82 -3.85 -1.99
C ALA A 52 10.52 -3.62 -3.34
N GLU A 53 11.10 -4.65 -3.93
CA GLU A 53 11.81 -4.55 -5.21
C GLU A 53 10.86 -4.12 -6.34
N GLY A 54 11.27 -3.13 -7.14
CA GLY A 54 10.48 -2.60 -8.24
C GLY A 54 9.35 -1.63 -7.82
N LEU A 55 9.06 -1.47 -6.53
CA LEU A 55 8.06 -0.53 -6.02
C LEU A 55 8.40 0.92 -6.39
N GLY A 56 9.67 1.32 -6.27
CA GLY A 56 10.12 2.67 -6.66
C GLY A 56 9.86 2.98 -8.14
N SER A 57 10.14 2.02 -9.03
CA SER A 57 9.87 2.14 -10.47
C SER A 57 8.36 2.24 -10.77
N HIS A 58 7.53 1.55 -9.98
CA HIS A 58 6.09 1.68 -10.06
C HIS A 58 5.63 3.08 -9.60
N LEU A 59 6.11 3.57 -8.45
CA LEU A 59 5.79 4.90 -7.91
C LEU A 59 6.15 6.02 -8.90
N ALA A 60 7.33 5.95 -9.51
CA ALA A 60 7.74 6.90 -10.54
C ALA A 60 6.78 6.91 -11.74
N ARG A 61 6.29 5.74 -12.17
CA ARG A 61 5.34 5.63 -13.28
C ARG A 61 3.99 6.27 -12.97
N VAL A 62 3.55 6.22 -11.72
CA VAL A 62 2.26 6.80 -11.29
C VAL A 62 2.39 8.22 -10.73
N GLY A 63 3.58 8.84 -10.81
CA GLY A 63 3.81 10.22 -10.40
C GLY A 63 3.90 10.44 -8.89
N LEU A 64 4.37 9.44 -8.14
CA LEU A 64 4.47 9.45 -6.67
C LEU A 64 5.92 9.41 -6.16
N ALA A 65 6.91 9.69 -7.03
CA ALA A 65 8.34 9.73 -6.68
C ALA A 65 8.84 11.16 -6.47
#